data_AF-A0A913YAV4-F1
#
_entry.id   AF-A0A913YAV4-F1
#
_cell.length_a   1.000
_cell.length_b   1.000
_cell.length_c   1.000
_cell.angle_alpha   90.00
_cell.angle_beta   90.00
_cell.angle_gamma   90.00
#
_symmetry.space_group_name_H-M   'P 1'
#
loop_
_entity.id
_entity.type
_entity.pdbx_description
1 polymer ?
#
loop_
_entity_poly.entity_id
_entity_poly.type
_entity_poly.pdbx_seq_one_letter_code
_entity_poly.pdbx_strand_id
1 'polypeptide(L)'
;MATSASKTERIKGNHFLEKSENEGIGYALKKGRLQDAIRCYNRAQNLAFNHDELASASKNLAKANWKLGQLFRERNEGRVLVFFHLREAIKAFDVSLTRGEDCKSEEWKADIWQSLALCIEGFLDASDEIEDLDERIKTLMPMIDILHVNVFIVRLHLKIGNSYFHDGVNKIHADGDFARCLSRMRDCYYPIQEAKRLSGNSDYEDSEISVLEKDVFYTTCTAESVQARYCGSELLETALKEEENLNMDIVWDVIDWYKRAVILARELDLEQEAIALGRLGHVYNKVLKLRQRSKTYYKKSFELVESMKPRTFFTQPWYQEIVSTLQEFQIEERNYDEKEQQKEREKRLEAIKEEMQNLQKNNTGKIAFLIYVYKSFPPTHPKWEKPTDEEIGSWKGIDSDSDKMEKVEALFKKAITYYHPDRISVEEHGEKWKTLCEEITKLLSAHYETIKLKKQSV
;
A
#
# COMPACT_ATOMS: atom_id res chain seq x y z
N MET A 1 29.96 68.52 -10.62
CA MET A 1 28.54 68.33 -10.26
C MET A 1 28.46 68.09 -8.76
N ALA A 2 27.61 68.83 -8.04
CA ALA A 2 27.44 68.62 -6.60
C ALA A 2 26.92 67.20 -6.33
N THR A 3 27.48 66.53 -5.32
CA THR A 3 27.01 65.20 -4.90
C THR A 3 25.67 65.35 -4.21
N SER A 4 24.66 64.60 -4.63
CA SER A 4 23.33 64.68 -4.02
C SER A 4 23.35 64.27 -2.55
N ALA A 5 22.35 64.74 -1.79
CA ALA A 5 22.21 64.40 -0.38
C ALA A 5 22.03 62.88 -0.19
N SER A 6 21.25 62.22 -1.06
CA SER A 6 21.11 60.76 -1.08
C SER A 6 22.45 60.06 -1.32
N LYS A 7 23.20 60.46 -2.35
CA LYS A 7 24.51 59.86 -2.65
C LYS A 7 25.52 60.04 -1.52
N THR A 8 25.49 61.19 -0.84
CA THR A 8 26.35 61.45 0.33
C THR A 8 26.05 60.48 1.48
N GLU A 9 24.78 60.25 1.81
CA GLU A 9 24.40 59.29 2.84
C GLU A 9 24.71 57.84 2.44
N ARG A 10 24.57 57.47 1.15
CA ARG A 10 25.01 56.15 0.66
C ARG A 10 26.51 55.93 0.82
N ILE A 11 27.34 56.93 0.52
CA ILE A 11 28.80 56.81 0.71
C ILE A 11 29.14 56.58 2.19
N LYS A 12 28.50 57.30 3.10
CA LYS A 12 28.67 57.07 4.55
C LYS A 12 28.25 55.65 4.96
N GLY A 13 27.10 55.19 4.45
CA GLY A 13 26.62 53.83 4.70
C GLY A 13 27.58 52.76 4.17
N ASN A 14 28.12 52.94 2.96
CA ASN A 14 29.07 52.01 2.36
C ASN A 14 30.33 51.86 3.23
N HIS A 15 30.84 52.95 3.78
CA HIS A 15 31.99 52.92 4.70
C HIS A 15 31.73 52.07 5.96
N PHE A 16 30.52 52.15 6.52
CA PHE A 16 30.15 51.29 7.64
C PHE A 16 29.98 49.83 7.22
N LEU A 17 29.39 49.59 6.05
CA LEU A 17 29.19 48.26 5.49
C LEU A 17 30.53 47.55 5.22
N GLU A 18 31.45 48.20 4.50
CA GLU A 18 32.80 47.67 4.24
C GLU A 18 33.54 47.35 5.55
N LYS A 19 33.49 48.26 6.52
CA LYS A 19 34.07 48.02 7.85
C LYS A 19 33.41 46.86 8.58
N SER A 20 32.16 46.51 8.31
CA SER A 20 31.49 45.36 8.92
C SER A 20 31.95 44.02 8.34
N GLU A 21 32.67 44.05 7.22
CA GLU A 21 33.16 42.88 6.50
C GLU A 21 34.65 42.58 6.78
N ASN A 22 35.38 43.50 7.43
CA ASN A 22 36.78 43.28 7.79
C ASN A 22 36.95 41.99 8.61
N GLU A 23 37.99 41.22 8.26
CA GLU A 23 38.34 40.00 8.98
C GLU A 23 38.69 40.29 10.45
N GLY A 24 38.38 39.33 11.33
CA GLY A 24 38.74 39.39 12.75
C GLY A 24 37.93 40.34 13.64
N ILE A 25 36.95 41.08 13.11
CA ILE A 25 36.12 41.95 13.95
C ILE A 25 35.04 41.16 14.71
N GLY A 26 34.85 41.50 15.98
CA GLY A 26 33.90 40.83 16.87
C GLY A 26 32.44 41.10 16.50
N TYR A 27 31.56 40.18 16.92
CA TYR A 27 30.12 40.19 16.65
C TYR A 27 29.44 41.54 16.92
N ALA A 28 29.65 42.11 18.12
CA ALA A 28 29.01 43.36 18.53
C ALA A 28 29.39 44.54 17.61
N LEU A 29 30.64 44.57 17.13
CA LEU A 29 31.12 45.58 16.19
C LEU A 29 30.52 45.38 14.79
N LYS A 30 30.39 44.14 14.31
CA LYS A 30 29.69 43.83 13.05
C LYS A 30 28.25 44.33 13.10
N LYS A 31 27.52 43.93 14.14
CA LYS A 31 26.13 44.34 14.38
C LYS A 31 25.97 45.86 14.41
N GLY A 32 26.77 46.55 15.22
CA GLY A 32 26.71 48.02 15.33
C GLY A 32 26.97 48.73 14.00
N ARG A 33 28.00 48.28 13.25
CA ARG A 33 28.32 48.84 11.93
C ARG A 33 27.23 48.60 10.88
N LEU A 34 26.62 47.42 10.86
CA LEU A 34 25.48 47.13 9.98
C LEU A 34 24.27 48.02 10.33
N GLN A 35 23.98 48.22 11.63
CA GLN A 35 22.92 49.14 12.06
C GLN A 35 23.20 50.59 11.68
N ASP A 36 24.45 51.05 11.77
CA ASP A 36 24.88 52.37 11.29
C ASP A 36 24.71 52.51 9.77
N ALA A 37 25.08 51.48 9.01
CA ALA A 37 24.88 51.45 7.56
C ALA A 37 23.40 51.55 7.20
N ILE A 38 22.54 50.75 7.85
CA ILE A 38 21.07 50.79 7.67
C ILE A 38 20.50 52.18 7.96
N ARG A 39 20.92 52.83 9.05
CA ARG A 39 20.51 54.22 9.36
C ARG A 39 20.87 55.18 8.23
N CYS A 40 22.09 55.09 7.70
CA CYS A 40 22.52 55.92 6.57
C CYS A 40 21.69 55.65 5.31
N TYR A 41 21.42 54.39 4.98
CA TYR A 41 20.65 54.04 3.78
C TYR A 41 19.17 54.42 3.88
N ASN A 42 18.55 54.31 5.05
CA ASN A 42 17.20 54.84 5.29
C ASN A 42 17.14 56.36 5.05
N ARG A 43 18.13 57.11 5.55
CA ARG A 43 18.23 58.55 5.24
C ARG A 43 18.43 58.79 3.75
N ALA A 44 19.26 57.98 3.09
CA ALA A 44 19.50 58.10 1.66
C ALA A 44 18.24 57.85 0.80
N GLN A 45 17.39 56.90 1.19
CA GLN A 45 16.10 56.67 0.54
C GLN A 45 15.18 57.89 0.69
N ASN A 46 15.05 58.43 1.91
CA ASN A 46 14.21 59.61 2.17
C ASN A 46 14.68 60.88 1.44
N LEU A 47 15.98 60.95 1.13
CA LEU A 47 16.61 62.07 0.42
C LEU A 47 16.70 61.85 -1.10
N ALA A 48 16.27 60.69 -1.62
CA ALA A 48 16.33 60.39 -3.03
C ALA A 48 15.32 61.25 -3.80
N PHE A 49 15.78 61.92 -4.85
CA PHE A 49 14.93 62.82 -5.64
C PHE A 49 14.46 62.22 -6.98
N ASN A 50 15.00 61.06 -7.36
CA ASN A 50 14.64 60.36 -8.59
C ASN A 50 14.69 58.83 -8.40
N HIS A 51 14.24 58.11 -9.42
CA HIS A 51 14.20 56.65 -9.42
C HIS A 51 15.58 56.00 -9.33
N ASP A 52 16.60 56.55 -10.00
CA ASP A 52 17.98 56.02 -9.98
C ASP A 52 18.58 56.03 -8.57
N GLU A 53 18.39 57.13 -7.84
CA GLU A 53 18.87 57.29 -6.48
C GLU A 53 18.11 56.42 -5.50
N LEU A 54 16.79 56.35 -5.64
CA LEU A 54 15.94 55.52 -4.80
C LEU A 54 16.27 54.04 -5.00
N ALA A 55 16.43 53.58 -6.24
CA ALA A 55 16.84 52.22 -6.56
C ALA A 55 18.21 51.89 -5.93
N SER A 56 19.18 52.80 -6.09
CA SER A 56 20.53 52.62 -5.51
C SER A 56 20.54 52.61 -3.98
N ALA A 57 19.76 53.46 -3.33
CA ALA A 57 19.64 53.50 -1.88
C ALA A 57 18.95 52.23 -1.35
N SER A 58 17.92 51.76 -2.05
CA SER A 58 17.16 50.56 -1.70
C SER A 58 18.02 49.29 -1.84
N LYS A 59 18.81 49.14 -2.91
CA LYS A 59 19.83 48.08 -3.02
C LYS A 59 20.71 48.01 -1.78
N ASN A 60 21.27 49.15 -1.39
CA ASN A 60 22.23 49.20 -0.29
C ASN A 60 21.58 48.89 1.05
N LEU A 61 20.38 49.42 1.29
CA LEU A 61 19.56 49.09 2.45
C LEU A 61 19.25 47.58 2.51
N ALA A 62 18.92 46.99 1.38
CA ALA A 62 18.61 45.57 1.26
C ALA A 62 19.81 44.70 1.62
N LYS A 63 20.99 44.95 1.01
CA LYS A 63 22.22 44.19 1.29
C LYS A 63 22.63 44.30 2.78
N ALA A 64 22.47 45.46 3.40
CA ALA A 64 22.81 45.64 4.82
C ALA A 64 21.84 44.92 5.76
N ASN A 65 20.53 44.99 5.50
CA ASN A 65 19.53 44.24 6.26
C ASN A 65 19.71 42.73 6.09
N TRP A 66 19.96 42.26 4.87
CA TRP A 66 20.16 40.83 4.60
C TRP A 66 21.35 40.28 5.40
N LYS A 67 22.50 40.98 5.36
CA LYS A 67 23.69 40.62 6.16
C LYS A 67 23.42 40.65 7.65
N LEU A 68 22.64 41.62 8.14
CA LEU A 68 22.28 41.69 9.56
C LEU A 68 21.34 40.55 9.98
N GLY A 69 20.38 40.18 9.13
CA GLY A 69 19.52 39.02 9.34
C GLY A 69 20.31 37.71 9.38
N GLN A 70 21.25 37.51 8.46
CA GLN A 70 22.17 36.38 8.46
C GLN A 70 23.00 36.34 9.75
N LEU A 71 23.56 37.48 10.15
CA LEU A 71 24.33 37.61 11.38
C LEU A 71 23.52 37.26 12.64
N PHE A 72 22.22 37.58 12.67
CA PHE A 72 21.32 37.17 13.76
C PHE A 72 21.01 35.67 13.72
N ARG A 73 20.81 35.08 12.53
CA ARG A 73 20.58 33.64 12.37
C ARG A 73 21.80 32.84 12.82
N GLU A 74 23.01 33.22 12.39
CA GLU A 74 24.27 32.58 12.78
C GLU A 74 24.53 32.57 14.30
N ARG A 75 24.01 33.57 15.02
CA ARG A 75 24.16 33.70 16.47
C ARG A 75 22.93 33.30 17.27
N ASN A 76 21.87 32.82 16.61
CA ASN A 76 20.60 32.50 17.25
C ASN A 76 20.04 33.66 18.11
N GLU A 77 20.21 34.92 17.67
CA GLU A 77 19.70 36.11 18.39
C GLU A 77 18.18 36.32 18.19
N GLY A 78 17.40 35.24 18.28
CA GLY A 78 15.94 35.27 18.22
C GLY A 78 15.36 35.36 16.80
N ARG A 79 14.40 34.48 16.51
CA ARG A 79 13.75 34.35 15.19
C ARG A 79 13.08 35.64 14.72
N VAL A 80 12.47 36.39 15.64
CA VAL A 80 11.79 37.66 15.33
C VAL A 80 12.74 38.66 14.67
N LEU A 81 13.98 38.78 15.13
CA LEU A 81 14.97 39.69 14.55
C LEU A 81 15.46 39.20 13.18
N VAL A 82 15.62 37.89 13.01
CA VAL A 82 15.98 37.28 11.72
C VAL A 82 14.92 37.61 10.67
N PHE A 83 13.65 37.27 10.94
CA PHE A 83 12.56 37.52 9.99
C PHE A 83 12.30 39.00 9.75
N PHE A 84 12.44 39.85 10.78
CA PHE A 84 12.33 41.30 10.60
C PHE A 84 13.33 41.81 9.56
N HIS A 85 14.62 41.48 9.71
CA HIS A 85 15.64 41.98 8.80
C HIS A 85 15.61 41.34 7.41
N LEU A 86 15.27 40.04 7.30
CA LEU A 86 15.07 39.41 6.00
C LEU A 86 13.87 40.02 5.26
N ARG A 87 12.77 40.31 5.96
CA ARG A 87 11.60 40.99 5.38
C ARG A 87 11.95 42.39 4.88
N GLU A 88 12.65 43.18 5.69
CA GLU A 88 13.07 44.53 5.29
C GLU A 88 14.06 44.49 4.11
N ALA A 89 14.93 43.47 4.05
CA ALA A 89 15.82 43.26 2.92
C ALA A 89 15.06 42.96 1.63
N ILE A 90 14.11 42.00 1.68
CA ILE A 90 13.28 41.61 0.54
C ILE A 90 12.47 42.81 0.02
N LYS A 91 11.81 43.55 0.92
CA LYS A 91 11.07 44.77 0.58
C LYS A 91 11.97 45.81 -0.12
N ALA A 92 13.17 46.03 0.40
CA ALA A 92 14.10 46.99 -0.18
C ALA A 92 14.67 46.52 -1.53
N PHE A 93 14.90 45.22 -1.72
CA PHE A 93 15.29 44.66 -3.02
C PHE A 93 14.17 44.77 -4.06
N ASP A 94 12.93 44.50 -3.68
CA ASP A 94 11.75 44.66 -4.54
C ASP A 94 11.60 46.11 -5.01
N VAL A 95 11.64 47.08 -4.08
CA VAL A 95 11.67 48.52 -4.43
C VAL A 95 12.85 48.86 -5.33
N SER A 96 14.02 48.27 -5.09
CA SER A 96 15.23 48.48 -5.90
C SER A 96 15.03 48.02 -7.35
N LEU A 97 14.37 46.89 -7.57
CA LEU A 97 14.05 46.39 -8.91
C LEU A 97 13.01 47.28 -9.59
N THR A 98 11.85 47.48 -8.95
CA THR A 98 10.73 48.22 -9.55
C THR A 98 11.10 49.66 -9.90
N ARG A 99 11.89 50.33 -9.06
CA ARG A 99 12.35 51.70 -9.34
C ARG A 99 13.56 51.75 -10.25
N GLY A 100 14.32 50.65 -10.33
CA GLY A 100 15.47 50.53 -11.21
C GLY A 100 15.12 50.25 -12.66
N GLU A 101 13.90 49.78 -12.95
CA GLU A 101 13.50 49.20 -14.24
C GLU A 101 13.93 50.03 -15.46
N ASP A 102 13.58 51.33 -15.46
CA ASP A 102 13.81 52.24 -16.58
C ASP A 102 15.13 53.02 -16.50
N CYS A 103 15.88 52.92 -15.40
CA CYS A 103 17.03 53.78 -15.13
C CYS A 103 18.35 53.04 -14.85
N LYS A 104 18.30 51.72 -14.67
CA LYS A 104 19.48 50.88 -14.39
C LYS A 104 19.77 49.93 -15.55
N SER A 105 21.04 49.55 -15.70
CA SER A 105 21.44 48.58 -16.72
C SER A 105 20.90 47.19 -16.41
N GLU A 106 20.74 46.36 -17.45
CA GLU A 106 20.32 44.97 -17.31
C GLU A 106 21.24 44.16 -16.40
N GLU A 107 22.56 44.36 -16.49
CA GLU A 107 23.53 43.70 -15.61
C GLU A 107 23.31 44.08 -14.13
N TRP A 108 22.99 45.34 -13.86
CA TRP A 108 22.66 45.78 -12.50
C TRP A 108 21.36 45.15 -12.02
N LYS A 109 20.32 45.13 -12.87
CA LYS A 109 19.03 44.50 -12.53
C LYS A 109 19.19 43.00 -12.26
N ALA A 110 20.01 42.30 -13.04
CA ALA A 110 20.35 40.91 -12.84
C ALA A 110 21.06 40.64 -11.50
N ASP A 111 22.03 41.48 -11.07
CA ASP A 111 22.66 41.38 -9.74
C ASP A 111 21.63 41.50 -8.61
N ILE A 112 20.69 42.44 -8.74
CA ILE A 112 19.63 42.62 -7.74
C ILE A 112 18.69 41.41 -7.73
N TRP A 113 18.26 40.95 -8.90
CA TRP A 113 17.36 39.81 -9.01
C TRP A 113 17.97 38.58 -8.36
N GLN A 114 19.25 38.28 -8.64
CA GLN A 114 19.96 37.16 -8.04
C GLN A 114 20.10 37.32 -6.51
N SER A 115 20.41 38.54 -6.05
CA SER A 115 20.50 38.83 -4.61
C SER A 115 19.16 38.66 -3.90
N LEU A 116 18.06 39.11 -4.53
CA LEU A 116 16.70 38.94 -4.02
C LEU A 116 16.31 37.46 -3.96
N ALA A 117 16.58 36.71 -5.03
CA ALA A 117 16.31 35.27 -5.06
C ALA A 117 17.00 34.54 -3.91
N LEU A 118 18.30 34.80 -3.69
CA LEU A 118 19.05 34.22 -2.57
C LEU A 118 18.55 34.69 -1.19
N CYS A 119 18.09 35.94 -1.08
CA CYS A 119 17.52 36.45 0.16
C CYS A 119 16.18 35.78 0.49
N ILE A 120 15.36 35.50 -0.54
CA ILE A 120 14.11 34.75 -0.41
C ILE A 120 14.38 33.31 -0.01
N GLU A 121 15.36 32.63 -0.63
CA GLU A 121 15.78 31.29 -0.18
C GLU A 121 16.15 31.30 1.31
N GLY A 122 16.99 32.24 1.72
CA GLY A 122 17.36 32.36 3.12
C GLY A 122 16.18 32.62 4.06
N PHE A 123 15.12 33.27 3.59
CA PHE A 123 13.87 33.47 4.32
C PHE A 123 13.04 32.17 4.40
N LEU A 124 12.89 31.46 3.28
CA LEU A 124 12.17 30.19 3.23
C LEU A 124 12.86 29.13 4.09
N ASP A 125 14.19 29.02 4.02
CA ASP A 125 14.99 28.10 4.84
C ASP A 125 14.85 28.41 6.34
N ALA A 126 14.83 29.70 6.71
CA ALA A 126 14.62 30.09 8.10
C ALA A 126 13.20 29.71 8.58
N SER A 127 12.21 29.73 7.68
CA SER A 127 10.83 29.35 8.02
C SER A 127 10.69 27.85 8.31
N ASP A 128 11.53 26.99 7.72
CA ASP A 128 11.52 25.55 8.01
C ASP A 128 11.97 25.22 9.42
N GLU A 129 12.73 26.10 10.07
CA GLU A 129 13.14 25.98 11.46
C GLU A 129 11.99 26.24 12.45
N ILE A 130 10.84 26.73 11.99
CA ILE A 130 9.64 26.95 12.81
C ILE A 130 8.83 25.65 12.83
N GLU A 131 8.86 24.91 13.94
CA GLU A 131 8.14 23.63 14.10
C GLU A 131 6.60 23.80 14.06
N ASP A 132 6.08 24.85 14.69
CA ASP A 132 4.64 25.12 14.71
C ASP A 132 4.16 25.62 13.33
N LEU A 133 3.26 24.85 12.71
CA LEU A 133 2.75 25.17 11.38
C LEU A 133 2.06 26.54 11.36
N ASP A 134 1.21 26.84 12.34
CA ASP A 134 0.43 28.07 12.33
C ASP A 134 1.34 29.31 12.49
N GLU A 135 2.38 29.23 13.31
CA GLU A 135 3.44 30.24 13.43
C GLU A 135 4.22 30.38 12.12
N ARG A 136 4.56 29.26 11.47
CA ARG A 136 5.25 29.26 10.17
C ARG A 136 4.42 29.96 9.11
N ILE A 137 3.14 29.61 8.98
CA ILE A 137 2.23 30.23 8.00
C ILE A 137 2.02 31.72 8.31
N LYS A 138 1.85 32.11 9.59
CA LYS A 138 1.78 33.53 10.00
C LYS A 138 3.04 34.31 9.64
N THR A 139 4.19 33.64 9.54
CA THR A 139 5.46 34.25 9.11
C THR A 139 5.54 34.39 7.59
N LEU A 140 5.09 33.37 6.85
CA LEU A 140 5.14 33.34 5.38
C LEU A 140 4.09 34.28 4.73
N MET A 141 2.84 34.27 5.20
CA MET A 141 1.74 34.98 4.53
C MET A 141 1.98 36.48 4.31
N PRO A 142 2.46 37.27 5.29
CA PRO A 142 2.66 38.72 5.09
C PRO A 142 3.73 39.07 4.05
N MET A 143 4.51 38.09 3.59
CA MET A 143 5.50 38.30 2.52
C MET A 143 4.86 38.37 1.13
N ILE A 144 3.69 37.76 0.95
CA ILE A 144 2.96 37.80 -0.32
C ILE A 144 2.57 39.24 -0.65
N ASP A 145 2.10 40.00 0.35
CA ASP A 145 1.61 41.37 0.17
C ASP A 145 2.71 42.41 -0.10
N ILE A 146 3.98 42.06 0.08
CA ILE A 146 5.11 43.01 -0.07
C ILE A 146 5.92 42.81 -1.34
N LEU A 147 5.71 41.72 -2.07
CA LEU A 147 6.43 41.40 -3.30
C LEU A 147 5.61 41.79 -4.53
N HIS A 148 6.27 42.33 -5.55
CA HIS A 148 5.64 42.65 -6.84
C HIS A 148 6.06 41.68 -7.96
N VAL A 149 7.06 40.84 -7.73
CA VAL A 149 7.57 39.90 -8.75
C VAL A 149 6.89 38.53 -8.61
N ASN A 150 6.04 38.18 -9.58
CA ASN A 150 5.20 36.97 -9.56
C ASN A 150 5.97 35.68 -9.24
N VAL A 151 7.15 35.46 -9.85
CA VAL A 151 7.99 34.26 -9.64
C VAL A 151 8.24 33.99 -8.15
N PHE A 152 8.45 35.03 -7.35
CA PHE A 152 8.71 34.89 -5.92
C PHE A 152 7.43 34.68 -5.11
N ILE A 153 6.32 35.25 -5.54
CA ILE A 153 5.00 35.05 -4.93
C ILE A 153 4.55 33.59 -5.15
N VAL A 154 4.75 33.05 -6.36
CA VAL A 154 4.49 31.63 -6.68
C VAL A 154 5.27 30.72 -5.74
N ARG A 155 6.57 30.97 -5.55
CA ARG A 155 7.43 30.17 -4.64
C ARG A 155 6.97 30.22 -3.19
N LEU A 156 6.50 31.37 -2.71
CA LEU A 156 5.90 31.49 -1.37
C LEU A 156 4.60 30.68 -1.23
N HIS A 157 3.71 30.75 -2.22
CA HIS A 157 2.50 29.95 -2.23
C HIS A 157 2.80 28.45 -2.23
N LEU A 158 3.75 28.01 -3.07
CA LEU A 158 4.21 26.61 -3.08
C LEU A 158 4.78 26.20 -1.71
N LYS A 159 5.55 27.06 -1.03
CA LYS A 159 6.05 26.77 0.32
C LYS A 159 4.93 26.58 1.34
N ILE A 160 3.92 27.47 1.30
CA ILE A 160 2.75 27.40 2.18
C ILE A 160 1.96 26.12 1.91
N GLY A 161 1.67 25.82 0.64
CA GLY A 161 0.96 24.61 0.22
C GLY A 161 1.68 23.32 0.65
N ASN A 162 2.99 23.24 0.42
CA ASN A 162 3.81 22.11 0.89
C ASN A 162 3.81 21.98 2.42
N SER A 163 3.83 23.09 3.15
CA SER A 163 3.78 23.05 4.62
C SER A 163 2.46 22.47 5.14
N TYR A 164 1.32 22.88 4.56
CA TYR A 164 0.02 22.27 4.87
C TYR A 164 -0.03 20.79 4.49
N PHE A 165 0.46 20.45 3.29
CA PHE A 165 0.47 19.08 2.79
C PHE A 165 1.24 18.15 3.73
N HIS A 166 2.48 18.50 4.07
CA HIS A 166 3.33 17.68 4.95
C HIS A 166 2.75 17.54 6.36
N ASP A 167 2.16 18.60 6.93
CA ASP A 167 1.47 18.48 8.22
C ASP A 167 0.29 17.49 8.12
N GLY A 168 -0.54 17.60 7.08
CA GLY A 168 -1.67 16.71 6.86
C GLY A 168 -1.27 15.23 6.72
N VAL A 169 -0.26 14.95 5.90
CA VAL A 169 0.32 13.61 5.72
C VAL A 169 0.82 13.06 7.07
N ASN A 170 1.52 13.88 7.86
CA ASN A 170 2.00 13.45 9.18
C ASN A 170 0.84 13.10 10.13
N LYS A 171 -0.29 13.84 10.11
CA LYS A 171 -1.44 13.55 10.97
C LYS A 171 -2.09 12.21 10.67
N ILE A 172 -2.22 11.84 9.39
CA ILE A 172 -2.83 10.56 9.04
C ILE A 172 -1.89 9.37 9.30
N HIS A 173 -0.58 9.51 9.07
CA HIS A 173 0.38 8.42 9.28
C HIS A 173 0.75 8.17 10.76
N ALA A 174 0.91 9.24 11.55
CA ALA A 174 1.34 9.12 12.94
C ALA A 174 0.15 8.85 13.89
N ASP A 175 -0.95 9.59 13.71
CA ASP A 175 -2.05 9.62 14.68
C ASP A 175 -3.34 8.95 14.15
N GLY A 176 -3.39 8.60 12.85
CA GLY A 176 -4.63 8.15 12.20
C GLY A 176 -5.69 9.25 12.08
N ASP A 177 -5.31 10.52 12.28
CA ASP A 177 -6.22 11.68 12.34
C ASP A 177 -6.58 12.15 10.92
N PHE A 178 -7.50 11.43 10.29
CA PHE A 178 -8.01 11.76 8.96
C PHE A 178 -8.72 13.13 8.93
N ALA A 179 -9.32 13.57 10.04
CA ALA A 179 -10.08 14.81 10.09
C ALA A 179 -9.15 16.02 9.94
N ARG A 180 -8.03 16.04 10.67
CA ARG A 180 -7.00 17.08 10.50
C ARG A 180 -6.32 16.97 9.14
N CYS A 181 -6.03 15.77 8.65
CA CYS A 181 -5.49 15.58 7.30
C CYS A 181 -6.39 16.24 6.25
N LEU A 182 -7.70 15.98 6.26
CA LEU A 182 -8.66 16.58 5.33
C LEU A 182 -8.74 18.10 5.48
N SER A 183 -8.69 18.62 6.70
CA SER A 183 -8.63 20.08 6.91
C SER A 183 -7.40 20.68 6.23
N ARG A 184 -6.24 20.05 6.38
CA ARG A 184 -4.98 20.52 5.79
C ARG A 184 -4.96 20.42 4.27
N MET A 185 -5.50 19.33 3.70
CA MET A 185 -5.64 19.23 2.25
C MET A 185 -6.53 20.34 1.68
N ARG A 186 -7.57 20.77 2.43
CA ARG A 186 -8.38 21.93 2.04
C ARG A 186 -7.59 23.23 2.10
N ASP A 187 -6.77 23.41 3.13
CA ASP A 187 -5.90 24.57 3.29
C ASP A 187 -4.87 24.70 2.13
N CYS A 188 -4.52 23.59 1.46
CA CYS A 188 -3.66 23.59 0.28
C CYS A 188 -4.30 24.21 -0.98
N TYR A 189 -5.63 24.26 -1.10
CA TYR A 189 -6.26 24.69 -2.36
C TYR A 189 -5.96 26.14 -2.70
N TYR A 190 -6.11 27.05 -1.74
CA TYR A 190 -5.85 28.47 -1.96
C TYR A 190 -4.43 28.75 -2.48
N PRO A 191 -3.34 28.31 -1.80
CA PRO A 191 -1.99 28.56 -2.29
C PRO A 191 -1.72 27.91 -3.66
N ILE A 192 -2.25 26.71 -3.94
CA ILE A 192 -2.08 26.07 -5.25
C ILE A 192 -2.75 26.91 -6.35
N GLN A 193 -3.99 27.36 -6.14
CA GLN A 193 -4.71 28.14 -7.15
C GLN A 193 -4.06 29.51 -7.41
N GLU A 194 -3.58 30.19 -6.37
CA GLU A 194 -2.85 31.46 -6.56
C GLU A 194 -1.50 31.25 -7.24
N ALA A 195 -0.77 30.18 -6.93
CA ALA A 195 0.45 29.82 -7.65
C ALA A 195 0.17 29.61 -9.16
N LYS A 196 -0.89 28.86 -9.51
CA LYS A 196 -1.31 28.66 -10.91
C LYS A 196 -1.68 29.97 -11.61
N ARG A 197 -2.43 30.84 -10.91
CA ARG A 197 -2.87 32.11 -11.47
C ARG A 197 -1.68 33.02 -11.82
N LEU A 198 -0.58 32.91 -11.05
CA LEU A 198 0.58 33.78 -11.17
C LEU A 198 1.73 33.20 -12.02
N SER A 199 1.81 31.87 -12.21
CA SER A 199 2.90 31.21 -12.96
C SER A 199 2.92 31.52 -14.46
N GLY A 200 1.79 31.96 -15.04
CA GLY A 200 1.74 32.49 -16.40
C GLY A 200 2.17 31.51 -17.51
N ASN A 201 2.08 30.20 -17.27
CA ASN A 201 2.51 29.09 -18.15
C ASN A 201 4.04 28.87 -18.23
N SER A 202 4.77 29.01 -17.13
CA SER A 202 6.18 28.61 -17.02
C SER A 202 6.30 27.08 -16.84
N ASP A 203 6.94 26.38 -17.78
CA ASP A 203 7.04 24.90 -17.78
C ASP A 203 7.57 24.30 -16.46
N TYR A 204 8.50 24.99 -15.78
CA TYR A 204 9.09 24.51 -14.51
C TYR A 204 8.13 24.69 -13.32
N GLU A 205 7.55 25.88 -13.17
CA GLU A 205 6.65 26.19 -12.05
C GLU A 205 5.35 25.40 -12.18
N ASP A 206 4.85 25.22 -13.40
CA ASP A 206 3.67 24.42 -13.68
C ASP A 206 3.89 22.94 -13.33
N SER A 207 5.12 22.43 -13.43
CA SER A 207 5.48 21.08 -12.99
C SER A 207 5.37 20.92 -11.47
N GLU A 208 5.99 21.80 -10.68
CA GLU A 208 5.92 21.73 -9.20
C GLU A 208 4.49 21.91 -8.68
N ILE A 209 3.73 22.84 -9.26
CA ILE A 209 2.34 23.07 -8.90
C ILE A 209 1.48 21.83 -9.23
N SER A 210 1.69 21.22 -10.39
CA SER A 210 0.97 20.01 -10.82
C SER A 210 1.26 18.80 -9.93
N VAL A 211 2.53 18.65 -9.50
CA VAL A 211 2.91 17.60 -8.55
C VAL A 211 2.18 17.79 -7.23
N LEU A 212 2.27 18.98 -6.62
CA LEU A 212 1.62 19.26 -5.34
C LEU A 212 0.09 19.08 -5.41
N GLU A 213 -0.54 19.52 -6.49
CA GLU A 213 -1.99 19.32 -6.68
C GLU A 213 -2.38 17.84 -6.75
N LYS A 214 -1.62 17.02 -7.47
CA LYS A 214 -1.85 15.57 -7.54
C LYS A 214 -1.64 14.91 -6.18
N ASP A 215 -0.59 15.28 -5.46
CA ASP A 215 -0.29 14.74 -4.14
C ASP A 215 -1.39 15.07 -3.12
N VAL A 216 -1.88 16.32 -3.13
CA VAL A 216 -3.03 16.75 -2.32
C VAL A 216 -4.29 15.97 -2.70
N PHE A 217 -4.54 15.77 -3.99
CA PHE A 217 -5.69 14.98 -4.45
C PHE A 217 -5.61 13.53 -3.98
N TYR A 218 -4.48 12.84 -4.18
CA TYR A 218 -4.29 11.45 -3.76
C TYR A 218 -4.42 11.29 -2.25
N THR A 219 -3.81 12.20 -1.49
CA THR A 219 -3.88 12.17 -0.01
C THR A 219 -5.30 12.45 0.48
N THR A 220 -6.06 13.33 -0.20
CA THR A 220 -7.48 13.56 0.09
C THR A 220 -8.27 12.28 -0.11
N CYS A 221 -8.11 11.60 -1.24
CA CYS A 221 -8.77 10.32 -1.52
C CYS A 221 -8.45 9.25 -0.46
N THR A 222 -7.19 9.11 -0.07
CA THR A 222 -6.77 8.22 1.02
C THR A 222 -7.46 8.57 2.34
N ALA A 223 -7.44 9.84 2.74
CA ALA A 223 -8.04 10.29 3.99
C ALA A 223 -9.57 10.14 4.01
N GLU A 224 -10.25 10.43 2.89
CA GLU A 224 -11.69 10.19 2.74
C GLU A 224 -12.04 8.70 2.76
N SER A 225 -11.16 7.84 2.22
CA SER A 225 -11.34 6.38 2.32
C SER A 225 -11.28 5.93 3.77
N VAL A 226 -10.29 6.41 4.54
CA VAL A 226 -10.18 6.14 5.99
C VAL A 226 -11.41 6.63 6.74
N GLN A 227 -11.89 7.85 6.46
CA GLN A 227 -13.10 8.42 7.04
C GLN A 227 -14.32 7.53 6.74
N ALA A 228 -14.51 7.12 5.49
CA ALA A 228 -15.63 6.27 5.08
C ALA A 228 -15.61 4.91 5.81
N ARG A 229 -14.42 4.31 6.00
CA ARG A 229 -14.27 3.08 6.80
C ARG A 229 -14.60 3.32 8.27
N TYR A 230 -14.18 4.44 8.83
CA TYR A 230 -14.48 4.79 10.22
C TYR A 230 -15.98 4.93 10.43
N CYS A 231 -16.67 5.73 9.61
CA CYS A 231 -18.13 5.89 9.67
C CYS A 231 -18.88 4.55 9.49
N GLY A 232 -18.44 3.71 8.54
CA GLY A 232 -19.02 2.38 8.36
C GLY A 232 -18.81 1.45 9.55
N SER A 233 -17.68 1.58 10.27
CA SER A 233 -17.38 0.76 11.45
C SER A 233 -18.23 1.19 12.65
N GLU A 234 -18.36 2.50 12.90
CA GLU A 234 -19.21 3.05 13.96
C GLU A 234 -20.69 2.68 13.74
N LEU A 235 -21.18 2.78 12.50
CA LEU A 235 -22.54 2.36 12.15
C LEU A 235 -22.75 0.86 12.32
N LEU A 236 -21.75 0.04 11.97
CA LEU A 236 -21.82 -1.40 12.16
C LEU A 236 -21.88 -1.75 13.66
N GLU A 237 -21.07 -1.10 14.48
CA GLU A 237 -21.08 -1.31 15.93
C GLU A 237 -22.45 -0.94 16.53
N THR A 238 -23.03 0.16 16.08
CA THR A 238 -24.39 0.59 16.48
C THR A 238 -25.43 -0.46 16.09
N ALA A 239 -25.39 -0.93 14.83
CA ALA A 239 -26.31 -1.96 14.33
C ALA A 239 -26.23 -3.30 15.08
N LEU A 240 -25.08 -3.60 15.69
CA LEU A 240 -24.85 -4.84 16.42
C LEU A 240 -25.15 -4.73 17.93
N LYS A 241 -25.19 -3.51 18.50
CA LYS A 241 -25.34 -3.30 19.96
C LYS A 241 -26.77 -3.04 20.43
N GLU A 242 -27.66 -2.53 19.57
CA GLU A 242 -28.86 -1.83 20.05
C GLU A 242 -30.21 -2.53 19.82
N GLU A 243 -30.29 -3.68 19.14
CA GLU A 243 -31.58 -4.29 18.81
C GLU A 243 -31.62 -5.82 18.99
N GLU A 244 -32.75 -6.36 19.49
CA GLU A 244 -33.04 -7.82 19.52
C GLU A 244 -33.05 -8.43 18.10
N ASN A 245 -33.33 -7.59 17.09
CA ASN A 245 -33.33 -7.96 15.68
C ASN A 245 -32.31 -7.10 14.92
N LEU A 246 -31.57 -7.70 13.98
CA LEU A 246 -30.60 -6.96 13.17
C LEU A 246 -31.31 -5.95 12.25
N ASN A 247 -31.01 -4.67 12.41
CA ASN A 247 -31.52 -3.62 11.53
C ASN A 247 -30.86 -3.69 10.15
N MET A 248 -31.57 -4.27 9.19
CA MET A 248 -31.04 -4.50 7.84
C MET A 248 -30.75 -3.23 7.05
N ASP A 249 -31.48 -2.13 7.30
CA ASP A 249 -31.26 -0.86 6.61
C ASP A 249 -29.89 -0.28 6.99
N ILE A 250 -29.55 -0.29 8.28
CA ILE A 250 -28.23 0.16 8.76
C ILE A 250 -27.12 -0.74 8.19
N VAL A 251 -27.35 -2.05 8.06
CA VAL A 251 -26.34 -2.96 7.46
C VAL A 251 -26.07 -2.62 6.00
N TRP A 252 -27.09 -2.19 5.23
CA TRP A 252 -26.87 -1.73 3.86
C TRP A 252 -26.13 -0.40 3.81
N ASP A 253 -26.41 0.53 4.72
CA ASP A 253 -25.65 1.78 4.84
C ASP A 253 -24.17 1.53 5.15
N VAL A 254 -23.88 0.59 6.06
CA VAL A 254 -22.50 0.14 6.37
C VAL A 254 -21.80 -0.39 5.11
N ILE A 255 -22.49 -1.20 4.32
CA ILE A 255 -21.95 -1.73 3.06
C ILE A 255 -21.64 -0.60 2.08
N ASP A 256 -22.51 0.41 1.98
CA ASP A 256 -22.31 1.53 1.07
C ASP A 256 -21.16 2.44 1.52
N TRP A 257 -20.97 2.64 2.83
CA TRP A 257 -19.77 3.28 3.37
C TRP A 257 -18.49 2.53 3.02
N TYR A 258 -18.45 1.21 3.18
CA TYR A 258 -17.26 0.44 2.80
C TYR A 258 -17.04 0.38 1.29
N LYS A 259 -18.09 0.34 0.46
CA LYS A 259 -17.94 0.48 -1.00
C LYS A 259 -17.38 1.85 -1.37
N ARG A 260 -17.84 2.92 -0.72
CA ARG A 260 -17.30 4.27 -0.92
C ARG A 260 -15.80 4.29 -0.58
N ALA A 261 -15.40 3.68 0.53
CA ALA A 261 -13.98 3.57 0.89
C ALA A 261 -13.15 2.84 -0.18
N VAL A 262 -13.66 1.74 -0.74
CA VAL A 262 -13.01 1.03 -1.86
C VAL A 262 -12.86 1.94 -3.08
N ILE A 263 -13.92 2.67 -3.46
CA ILE A 263 -13.89 3.56 -4.64
C ILE A 263 -12.86 4.67 -4.45
N LEU A 264 -12.79 5.26 -3.26
CA LEU A 264 -11.86 6.35 -2.94
C LEU A 264 -10.39 5.90 -2.95
N ALA A 265 -10.11 4.66 -2.53
CA ALA A 265 -8.74 4.13 -2.49
C ALA A 265 -8.29 3.41 -3.77
N ARG A 266 -9.22 3.14 -4.70
CA ARG A 266 -8.98 2.26 -5.85
C ARG A 266 -7.78 2.72 -6.68
N GLU A 267 -6.80 1.84 -6.84
CA GLU A 267 -5.57 2.08 -7.63
C GLU A 267 -4.73 3.29 -7.15
N LEU A 268 -5.10 3.93 -6.04
CA LEU A 268 -4.41 5.05 -5.42
C LEU A 268 -3.69 4.61 -4.14
N ASP A 269 -4.40 3.84 -3.31
CA ASP A 269 -3.90 3.32 -2.05
C ASP A 269 -4.35 1.87 -1.87
N LEU A 270 -3.49 0.95 -2.33
CA LEU A 270 -3.77 -0.48 -2.32
C LEU A 270 -4.00 -1.04 -0.91
N GLU A 271 -3.38 -0.44 0.12
CA GLU A 271 -3.56 -0.84 1.51
C GLU A 271 -4.97 -0.46 1.98
N GLN A 272 -5.38 0.79 1.79
CA GLN A 272 -6.73 1.22 2.19
C GLN A 272 -7.82 0.50 1.40
N GLU A 273 -7.59 0.23 0.11
CA GLU A 273 -8.49 -0.57 -0.72
C GLU A 273 -8.62 -2.00 -0.18
N ALA A 274 -7.50 -2.65 0.12
CA ALA A 274 -7.49 -4.00 0.69
C ALA A 274 -8.23 -4.05 2.03
N ILE A 275 -8.00 -3.08 2.93
CA ILE A 275 -8.70 -3.01 4.22
C ILE A 275 -10.21 -2.84 4.02
N ALA A 276 -10.64 -1.94 3.13
CA ALA A 276 -12.06 -1.71 2.84
C ALA A 276 -12.74 -2.96 2.26
N LEU A 277 -12.08 -3.67 1.33
CA LEU A 277 -12.56 -4.95 0.80
C LEU A 277 -12.65 -6.03 1.89
N GLY A 278 -11.67 -6.09 2.80
CA GLY A 278 -11.70 -7.00 3.96
C GLY A 278 -12.91 -6.74 4.85
N ARG A 279 -13.24 -5.46 5.12
CA ARG A 279 -14.43 -5.07 5.89
C ARG A 279 -15.74 -5.43 5.17
N LEU A 280 -15.82 -5.27 3.85
CA LEU A 280 -16.96 -5.79 3.06
C LEU A 280 -17.07 -7.31 3.20
N GLY A 281 -15.96 -8.03 3.08
CA GLY A 281 -15.89 -9.47 3.29
C GLY A 281 -16.45 -9.87 4.65
N HIS A 282 -16.07 -9.15 5.71
CA HIS A 282 -16.55 -9.35 7.07
C HIS A 282 -18.07 -9.22 7.18
N VAL A 283 -18.64 -8.11 6.68
CA VAL A 283 -20.10 -7.90 6.75
C VAL A 283 -20.84 -9.00 5.99
N TYR A 284 -20.40 -9.33 4.77
CA TYR A 284 -21.05 -10.41 4.02
C TYR A 284 -20.92 -11.77 4.71
N ASN A 285 -19.79 -12.08 5.35
CA ASN A 285 -19.57 -13.38 5.98
C ASN A 285 -20.23 -13.49 7.37
N LYS A 286 -19.89 -12.58 8.28
CA LYS A 286 -20.23 -12.68 9.70
C LYS A 286 -21.60 -12.09 10.02
N VAL A 287 -22.05 -11.06 9.30
CA VAL A 287 -23.36 -10.41 9.52
C VAL A 287 -24.43 -11.04 8.63
N LEU A 288 -24.26 -10.96 7.30
CA LEU A 288 -25.28 -11.40 6.33
C LEU A 288 -25.26 -12.92 6.02
N LYS A 289 -24.22 -13.64 6.45
CA LYS A 289 -24.01 -15.08 6.17
C LYS A 289 -23.99 -15.42 4.67
N LEU A 290 -23.63 -14.47 3.81
CA LEU A 290 -23.50 -14.61 2.35
C LEU A 290 -22.06 -14.99 1.97
N ARG A 291 -21.71 -16.26 2.22
CA ARG A 291 -20.35 -16.79 2.05
C ARG A 291 -19.75 -16.56 0.66
N GLN A 292 -20.46 -16.91 -0.42
CA GLN A 292 -19.92 -16.78 -1.78
C GLN A 292 -19.50 -15.35 -2.10
N ARG A 293 -20.32 -14.38 -1.67
CA ARG A 293 -20.05 -12.95 -1.87
C ARG A 293 -18.87 -12.48 -1.01
N SER A 294 -18.79 -12.90 0.24
CA SER A 294 -17.63 -12.59 1.10
C SER A 294 -16.31 -13.13 0.55
N LYS A 295 -16.31 -14.35 -0.01
CA LYS A 295 -15.12 -14.97 -0.58
C LYS A 295 -14.53 -14.15 -1.72
N THR A 296 -15.38 -13.56 -2.57
CA THR A 296 -14.93 -12.65 -3.63
C THR A 296 -14.19 -11.44 -3.08
N TYR A 297 -14.71 -10.81 -2.02
CA TYR A 297 -14.08 -9.64 -1.40
C TYR A 297 -12.78 -9.99 -0.69
N TYR A 298 -12.76 -11.08 0.08
CA TYR A 298 -11.55 -11.54 0.76
C TYR A 298 -10.45 -11.95 -0.22
N LYS A 299 -10.77 -12.63 -1.32
CA LYS A 299 -9.78 -12.96 -2.37
C LYS A 299 -9.17 -11.70 -2.99
N LYS A 300 -10.00 -10.73 -3.38
CA LYS A 300 -9.49 -9.46 -3.94
C LYS A 300 -8.62 -8.70 -2.94
N SER A 301 -9.05 -8.63 -1.67
CA SER A 301 -8.25 -8.01 -0.62
C SER A 301 -6.88 -8.69 -0.45
N PHE A 302 -6.86 -10.03 -0.47
CA PHE A 302 -5.62 -10.80 -0.42
C PHE A 302 -4.73 -10.58 -1.66
N GLU A 303 -5.30 -10.56 -2.87
CA GLU A 303 -4.58 -10.27 -4.12
C GLU A 303 -3.90 -8.89 -4.10
N LEU A 304 -4.59 -7.87 -3.59
CA LEU A 304 -4.01 -6.53 -3.41
C LEU A 304 -2.83 -6.57 -2.43
N VAL A 305 -2.97 -7.29 -1.31
CA VAL A 305 -1.87 -7.45 -0.35
C VAL A 305 -0.66 -8.14 -0.97
N GLU A 306 -0.89 -9.20 -1.74
CA GLU A 306 0.18 -9.93 -2.44
C GLU A 306 0.90 -9.05 -3.46
N SER A 307 0.19 -8.11 -4.10
CA SER A 307 0.79 -7.14 -5.03
C SER A 307 1.71 -6.11 -4.37
N MET A 308 1.60 -5.91 -3.05
CA MET A 308 2.40 -4.94 -2.28
C MET A 308 3.72 -5.53 -1.73
N LYS A 309 4.08 -6.76 -2.07
CA LYS A 309 5.35 -7.37 -1.62
C LYS A 309 6.55 -6.52 -2.06
N PRO A 310 7.59 -6.35 -1.20
CA PRO A 310 7.89 -7.14 0.01
C PRO A 310 7.24 -6.62 1.30
N ARG A 311 6.36 -5.61 1.25
CA ARG A 311 5.64 -5.14 2.44
C ARG A 311 4.79 -6.28 3.01
N THR A 312 4.78 -6.44 4.33
CA THR A 312 4.06 -7.53 5.01
C THR A 312 3.07 -6.99 6.04
N PHE A 313 1.98 -7.73 6.23
CA PHE A 313 0.87 -7.35 7.10
C PHE A 313 0.54 -8.44 8.14
N PHE A 314 1.45 -9.39 8.38
CA PHE A 314 1.20 -10.57 9.24
C PHE A 314 0.79 -10.24 10.68
N THR A 315 1.18 -9.06 11.18
CA THR A 315 0.82 -8.57 12.52
C THR A 315 -0.47 -7.77 12.55
N GLN A 316 -1.04 -7.44 11.38
CA GLN A 316 -2.21 -6.60 11.28
C GLN A 316 -3.49 -7.42 11.49
N PRO A 317 -4.36 -7.07 12.45
CA PRO A 317 -5.56 -7.87 12.76
C PRO A 317 -6.49 -8.07 11.55
N TRP A 318 -6.66 -7.03 10.74
CA TRP A 318 -7.50 -7.08 9.54
C TRP A 318 -6.98 -8.11 8.53
N TYR A 319 -5.66 -8.25 8.40
CA TYR A 319 -5.05 -9.21 7.47
C TYR A 319 -5.14 -10.64 8.00
N GLN A 320 -4.90 -10.84 9.31
CA GLN A 320 -5.08 -12.14 9.96
C GLN A 320 -6.51 -12.67 9.81
N GLU A 321 -7.52 -11.80 9.90
CA GLU A 321 -8.92 -12.15 9.68
C GLU A 321 -9.17 -12.65 8.24
N ILE A 322 -8.61 -11.95 7.24
CA ILE A 322 -8.74 -12.35 5.82
C ILE A 322 -8.13 -13.73 5.60
N VAL A 323 -6.89 -13.93 6.05
CA VAL A 323 -6.15 -15.19 5.83
C VAL A 323 -6.85 -16.35 6.52
N SER A 324 -7.23 -16.19 7.80
CA SER A 324 -7.94 -17.24 8.54
C SER A 324 -9.28 -17.59 7.89
N THR A 325 -10.06 -16.60 7.48
CA THR A 325 -11.36 -16.84 6.82
C THR A 325 -11.20 -17.53 5.45
N LEU A 326 -10.18 -17.17 4.67
CA LEU A 326 -9.90 -17.85 3.40
C LEU A 326 -9.45 -19.30 3.62
N GLN A 327 -8.68 -19.58 4.67
CA GLN A 327 -8.30 -20.94 5.06
C GLN A 327 -9.53 -21.76 5.50
N GLU A 328 -10.44 -21.18 6.28
CA GLU A 328 -11.72 -21.80 6.64
C GLU A 328 -12.50 -22.20 5.38
N PHE A 329 -12.64 -21.30 4.40
CA PHE A 329 -13.32 -21.63 3.14
C PHE A 329 -12.64 -22.76 2.36
N GLN A 330 -11.31 -22.81 2.34
CA GLN A 330 -10.58 -23.89 1.67
C GLN A 330 -10.75 -25.25 2.38
N ILE A 331 -10.79 -25.26 3.71
CA ILE A 331 -11.04 -26.48 4.49
C ILE A 331 -12.47 -26.96 4.29
N GLU A 332 -13.46 -26.06 4.34
CA GLU A 332 -14.86 -26.40 4.10
C GLU A 332 -15.09 -26.98 2.71
N GLU A 333 -14.49 -26.39 1.66
CA GLU A 333 -14.57 -26.92 0.30
C GLU A 333 -13.98 -28.33 0.19
N ARG A 334 -12.78 -28.55 0.74
CA ARG A 334 -12.17 -29.89 0.75
C ARG A 334 -13.04 -30.91 1.48
N ASN A 335 -13.59 -30.54 2.64
CA ASN A 335 -14.48 -31.43 3.41
C ASN A 335 -15.78 -31.74 2.66
N TYR A 336 -16.30 -30.80 1.86
CA TYR A 336 -17.46 -31.04 1.02
C TYR A 336 -17.13 -32.03 -0.11
N ASP A 337 -16.02 -31.81 -0.81
CA ASP A 337 -15.56 -32.70 -1.87
C ASP A 337 -15.29 -34.12 -1.35
N GLU A 338 -14.64 -34.25 -0.19
CA GLU A 338 -14.39 -35.54 0.47
C GLU A 338 -15.70 -36.23 0.87
N LYS A 339 -16.70 -35.49 1.38
CA LYS A 339 -18.01 -36.05 1.71
C LYS A 339 -18.77 -36.53 0.48
N GLU A 340 -18.74 -35.78 -0.61
CA GLU A 340 -19.38 -36.22 -1.86
C GLU A 340 -18.69 -37.45 -2.44
N GLN A 341 -17.35 -37.47 -2.46
CA GLN A 341 -16.58 -38.66 -2.87
C GLN A 341 -16.88 -39.88 -1.98
N GLN A 342 -17.00 -39.69 -0.67
CA GLN A 342 -17.35 -40.75 0.26
C GLN A 342 -18.78 -41.26 0.04
N LYS A 343 -19.76 -40.38 -0.20
CA LYS A 343 -21.14 -40.78 -0.56
C LYS A 343 -21.18 -41.56 -1.88
N GLU A 344 -20.44 -41.12 -2.89
CA GLU A 344 -20.33 -41.85 -4.16
C GLU A 344 -19.69 -43.22 -3.97
N ARG A 345 -18.65 -43.31 -3.14
CA ARG A 345 -18.03 -44.58 -2.76
C ARG A 345 -19.02 -45.50 -2.02
N GLU A 346 -19.78 -44.98 -1.07
CA GLU A 346 -20.80 -45.75 -0.34
C GLU A 346 -21.89 -46.28 -1.27
N LYS A 347 -22.38 -45.46 -2.21
CA LYS A 347 -23.34 -45.91 -3.24
C LYS A 347 -22.78 -47.05 -4.09
N ARG A 348 -21.53 -46.97 -4.50
CA ARG A 348 -20.85 -48.02 -5.28
C ARG A 348 -20.70 -49.31 -4.46
N LEU A 349 -20.34 -49.21 -3.18
CA LEU A 349 -20.21 -50.37 -2.30
C LEU A 349 -21.55 -51.04 -1.99
N GLU A 350 -22.63 -50.27 -1.79
CA GLU A 350 -23.97 -50.84 -1.59
C GLU A 350 -24.45 -51.61 -2.84
N ALA A 351 -24.12 -51.13 -4.04
CA ALA A 351 -24.48 -51.80 -5.29
C ALA A 351 -23.81 -53.17 -5.51
N ILE A 352 -22.69 -53.44 -4.80
CA ILE A 352 -21.96 -54.72 -4.83
C ILE A 352 -22.04 -55.47 -3.50
N LYS A 353 -22.95 -55.09 -2.59
CA LYS A 353 -22.98 -55.60 -1.22
C LYS A 353 -23.19 -57.10 -1.13
N GLU A 354 -24.08 -57.66 -1.94
CA GLU A 354 -24.32 -59.10 -1.98
C GLU A 354 -23.09 -59.85 -2.49
N GLU A 355 -22.46 -59.34 -3.55
CA GLU A 355 -21.21 -59.88 -4.09
C GLU A 355 -20.07 -59.79 -3.06
N MET A 356 -20.00 -58.70 -2.30
CA MET A 356 -19.02 -58.52 -1.22
C MET A 356 -19.24 -59.50 -0.06
N GLN A 357 -20.48 -59.70 0.38
CA GLN A 357 -20.80 -60.72 1.40
C GLN A 357 -20.43 -62.12 0.92
N ASN A 358 -20.69 -62.41 -0.36
CA ASN A 358 -20.33 -63.67 -0.99
C ASN A 358 -18.81 -63.86 -1.08
N LEU A 359 -18.06 -62.82 -1.47
CA LEU A 359 -16.59 -62.82 -1.47
C LEU A 359 -16.04 -63.07 -0.06
N GLN A 360 -16.57 -62.38 0.95
CA GLN A 360 -16.14 -62.55 2.34
C GLN A 360 -16.44 -63.95 2.88
N LYS A 361 -17.66 -64.47 2.65
CA LYS A 361 -18.07 -65.81 3.11
C LYS A 361 -17.22 -66.93 2.51
N ASN A 362 -16.80 -66.77 1.26
CA ASN A 362 -15.99 -67.76 0.54
C ASN A 362 -14.47 -67.46 0.61
N ASN A 363 -14.06 -66.47 1.39
CA ASN A 363 -12.67 -66.18 1.68
C ASN A 363 -12.11 -67.10 2.78
N THR A 364 -12.18 -68.41 2.56
CA THR A 364 -11.87 -69.44 3.57
C THR A 364 -10.44 -69.99 3.48
N GLY A 365 -9.67 -69.55 2.49
CA GLY A 365 -8.29 -70.00 2.24
C GLY A 365 -7.77 -69.43 0.92
N LYS A 366 -6.45 -69.37 0.71
CA LYS A 366 -5.86 -68.65 -0.43
C LYS A 366 -6.34 -69.24 -1.76
N ILE A 367 -6.08 -70.52 -1.99
CA ILE A 367 -6.46 -71.16 -3.25
C ILE A 367 -7.98 -71.34 -3.35
N ALA A 368 -8.65 -71.64 -2.24
CA ALA A 368 -10.11 -71.74 -2.21
C ALA A 368 -10.78 -70.44 -2.66
N PHE A 369 -10.29 -69.30 -2.19
CA PHE A 369 -10.78 -67.98 -2.58
C PHE A 369 -10.51 -67.68 -4.06
N LEU A 370 -9.29 -67.96 -4.55
CA LEU A 370 -8.95 -67.74 -5.96
C LEU A 370 -9.85 -68.58 -6.90
N ILE A 371 -10.07 -69.85 -6.58
CA ILE A 371 -10.97 -70.74 -7.33
C ILE A 371 -12.40 -70.18 -7.31
N TYR A 372 -12.88 -69.75 -6.14
CA TYR A 372 -14.21 -69.15 -5.99
C TYR A 372 -14.39 -67.91 -6.86
N VAL A 373 -13.41 -67.01 -6.83
CA VAL A 373 -13.38 -65.77 -7.60
C VAL A 373 -13.41 -66.05 -9.11
N TYR A 374 -12.56 -66.93 -9.63
CA TYR A 374 -12.58 -67.29 -11.06
C TYR A 374 -13.87 -67.99 -11.51
N LYS A 375 -14.52 -68.75 -10.61
CA LYS A 375 -15.77 -69.44 -10.93
C LYS A 375 -16.97 -68.48 -10.92
N SER A 376 -17.03 -67.60 -9.93
CA SER A 376 -18.21 -66.77 -9.65
C SER A 376 -18.15 -65.41 -10.32
N PHE A 377 -16.95 -64.89 -10.55
CA PHE A 377 -16.69 -63.56 -11.10
C PHE A 377 -15.60 -63.61 -12.19
N PRO A 378 -15.76 -64.38 -13.28
CA PRO A 378 -14.70 -64.58 -14.27
C PRO A 378 -14.16 -63.24 -14.83
N PRO A 379 -12.82 -63.05 -14.91
CA PRO A 379 -12.22 -61.85 -15.49
C PRO A 379 -12.69 -61.60 -16.93
N THR A 380 -12.89 -60.33 -17.28
CA THR A 380 -13.29 -59.93 -18.63
C THR A 380 -12.10 -59.64 -19.56
N HIS A 381 -10.86 -59.77 -19.06
CA HIS A 381 -9.66 -59.46 -19.81
C HIS A 381 -9.51 -60.37 -21.07
N PRO A 382 -9.23 -59.84 -22.28
CA PRO A 382 -9.24 -60.63 -23.52
C PRO A 382 -8.26 -61.81 -23.56
N LYS A 383 -7.16 -61.72 -22.82
CA LYS A 383 -6.14 -62.78 -22.67
C LYS A 383 -6.37 -63.71 -21.47
N TRP A 384 -7.54 -63.63 -20.82
CA TRP A 384 -7.89 -64.55 -19.76
C TRP A 384 -8.55 -65.78 -20.37
N GLU A 385 -7.95 -66.93 -20.11
CA GLU A 385 -8.50 -68.24 -20.48
C GLU A 385 -9.03 -68.90 -19.21
N LYS A 386 -10.26 -69.42 -19.30
CA LYS A 386 -10.89 -70.11 -18.19
C LYS A 386 -10.07 -71.38 -17.87
N PRO A 387 -9.56 -71.53 -16.64
CA PRO A 387 -8.83 -72.73 -16.25
C PRO A 387 -9.71 -73.98 -16.40
N THR A 388 -9.13 -75.09 -16.84
CA THR A 388 -9.85 -76.37 -16.97
C THR A 388 -10.13 -76.98 -15.59
N ASP A 389 -11.11 -77.90 -15.50
CA ASP A 389 -11.41 -78.59 -14.24
C ASP A 389 -10.22 -79.41 -13.71
N GLU A 390 -9.37 -79.92 -14.62
CA GLU A 390 -8.12 -80.60 -14.28
C GLU A 390 -7.09 -79.62 -13.69
N GLU A 391 -6.95 -78.43 -14.26
CA GLU A 391 -6.07 -77.38 -13.73
C GLU A 391 -6.53 -76.91 -12.34
N ILE A 392 -7.83 -76.65 -12.17
CA ILE A 392 -8.42 -76.29 -10.87
C ILE A 392 -8.23 -77.41 -9.85
N GLY A 393 -8.38 -78.67 -10.27
CA GLY A 393 -8.08 -79.85 -9.46
C GLY A 393 -6.64 -79.86 -8.97
N SER A 394 -5.69 -79.52 -9.85
CA SER A 394 -4.26 -79.45 -9.53
C SER A 394 -3.87 -78.33 -8.56
N TRP A 395 -4.74 -77.35 -8.33
CA TRP A 395 -4.50 -76.26 -7.39
C TRP A 395 -4.94 -76.61 -5.97
N LYS A 396 -5.88 -77.54 -5.78
CA LYS A 396 -6.40 -77.85 -4.45
C LYS A 396 -5.29 -78.39 -3.54
N GLY A 397 -5.08 -77.73 -2.40
CA GLY A 397 -4.12 -78.14 -1.37
C GLY A 397 -2.67 -77.70 -1.61
N ILE A 398 -2.35 -77.03 -2.73
CA ILE A 398 -0.96 -76.60 -3.00
C ILE A 398 -0.48 -75.48 -2.05
N ASP A 399 -1.40 -74.76 -1.41
CA ASP A 399 -1.09 -73.72 -0.43
C ASP A 399 -0.74 -74.25 0.97
N SER A 400 -0.86 -75.57 1.15
CA SER A 400 -0.41 -76.30 2.34
C SER A 400 0.98 -76.95 2.15
N ASP A 401 1.50 -76.92 0.91
CA ASP A 401 2.78 -77.52 0.52
C ASP A 401 3.83 -76.40 0.33
N SER A 402 4.87 -76.39 1.17
CA SER A 402 5.92 -75.36 1.14
C SER A 402 6.63 -75.28 -0.20
N ASP A 403 6.81 -76.42 -0.87
CA ASP A 403 7.58 -76.53 -2.10
C ASP A 403 6.79 -76.01 -3.32
N LYS A 404 5.49 -75.77 -3.14
CA LYS A 404 4.58 -75.25 -4.18
C LYS A 404 4.20 -73.78 -4.00
N MET A 405 4.75 -73.09 -3.00
CA MET A 405 4.42 -71.69 -2.71
C MET A 405 4.75 -70.73 -3.85
N GLU A 406 5.80 -70.98 -4.63
CA GLU A 406 6.13 -70.18 -5.82
C GLU A 406 5.04 -70.27 -6.90
N LYS A 407 4.43 -71.45 -7.06
CA LYS A 407 3.29 -71.66 -7.96
C LYS A 407 2.05 -70.91 -7.46
N VAL A 408 1.80 -70.88 -6.15
CA VAL A 408 0.71 -70.10 -5.54
C VAL A 408 0.93 -68.60 -5.77
N GLU A 409 2.15 -68.12 -5.57
CA GLU A 409 2.53 -66.73 -5.80
C GLU A 409 2.26 -66.31 -7.27
N ALA A 410 2.70 -67.13 -8.22
CA ALA A 410 2.49 -66.88 -9.65
C ALA A 410 0.99 -66.83 -10.02
N LEU A 411 0.17 -67.71 -9.44
CA LEU A 411 -1.29 -67.73 -9.66
C LEU A 411 -1.95 -66.43 -9.17
N PHE A 412 -1.60 -65.96 -7.97
CA PHE A 412 -2.14 -64.72 -7.42
C PHE A 412 -1.68 -63.48 -8.18
N LYS A 413 -0.40 -63.42 -8.56
CA LYS A 413 0.12 -62.33 -9.40
C LYS A 413 -0.60 -62.24 -10.74
N LYS A 414 -0.86 -63.40 -11.36
CA LYS A 414 -1.65 -63.50 -12.61
C LYS A 414 -3.10 -63.04 -12.39
N ALA A 415 -3.73 -63.46 -11.29
CA ALA A 415 -5.09 -63.05 -10.94
C ALA A 415 -5.22 -61.53 -10.71
N ILE A 416 -4.33 -60.94 -9.89
CA ILE A 416 -4.28 -59.49 -9.64
C ILE A 416 -4.13 -58.72 -10.95
N THR A 417 -3.31 -59.23 -11.87
CA THR A 417 -3.12 -58.61 -13.18
C THR A 417 -4.41 -58.55 -14.00
N TYR A 418 -5.27 -59.58 -13.92
CA TYR A 418 -6.51 -59.64 -14.68
C TYR A 418 -7.66 -58.86 -14.05
N TYR A 419 -7.69 -58.72 -12.72
CA TYR A 419 -8.71 -57.95 -12.01
C TYR A 419 -8.30 -56.49 -11.74
N HIS A 420 -7.08 -56.09 -12.09
CA HIS A 420 -6.59 -54.74 -11.78
C HIS A 420 -7.51 -53.67 -12.38
N PRO A 421 -7.98 -52.68 -11.60
CA PRO A 421 -8.98 -51.71 -12.06
C PRO A 421 -8.54 -50.90 -13.28
N ASP A 422 -7.24 -50.63 -13.45
CA ASP A 422 -6.68 -49.94 -14.62
C ASP A 422 -6.90 -50.70 -15.94
N ARG A 423 -7.18 -52.01 -15.89
CA ARG A 423 -7.45 -52.83 -17.07
C ARG A 423 -8.94 -53.04 -17.33
N ILE A 424 -9.81 -52.46 -16.50
CA ILE A 424 -11.26 -52.58 -16.60
C ILE A 424 -11.83 -51.26 -17.11
N SER A 425 -12.33 -51.29 -18.35
CA SER A 425 -13.05 -50.15 -18.92
C SER A 425 -14.45 -50.04 -18.31
N VAL A 426 -14.80 -48.86 -17.77
CA VAL A 426 -16.15 -48.56 -17.27
C VAL A 426 -17.16 -48.57 -18.41
N GLU A 427 -16.76 -48.09 -19.59
CA GLU A 427 -17.62 -48.02 -20.78
C GLU A 427 -18.02 -49.41 -21.29
N GLU A 428 -17.11 -50.38 -21.21
CA GLU A 428 -17.34 -51.74 -21.73
C GLU A 428 -18.00 -52.68 -20.71
N HIS A 429 -17.74 -52.50 -19.42
CA HIS A 429 -18.13 -53.47 -18.39
C HIS A 429 -18.97 -52.89 -17.25
N GLY A 430 -19.16 -51.57 -17.22
CA GLY A 430 -19.97 -50.87 -16.23
C GLY A 430 -19.26 -50.62 -14.89
N GLU A 431 -19.70 -49.56 -14.21
CA GLU A 431 -19.14 -49.09 -12.92
C GLU A 431 -19.21 -50.15 -11.82
N LYS A 432 -20.29 -50.95 -11.81
CA LYS A 432 -20.49 -52.03 -10.83
C LYS A 432 -19.39 -53.11 -10.95
N TRP A 433 -19.03 -53.51 -12.17
CA TRP A 433 -17.99 -54.52 -12.39
C TRP A 433 -16.61 -53.99 -12.03
N LYS A 434 -16.29 -52.75 -12.42
CA LYS A 434 -15.01 -52.12 -12.03
C LYS A 434 -14.87 -52.04 -10.51
N THR A 435 -15.90 -51.58 -9.81
CA THR A 435 -15.91 -51.53 -8.34
C THR A 435 -15.71 -52.91 -7.72
N LEU A 436 -16.37 -53.94 -8.26
CA LEU A 436 -16.19 -55.32 -7.79
C LEU A 436 -14.76 -55.83 -8.02
N CYS A 437 -14.17 -55.55 -9.19
CA CYS A 437 -12.78 -55.88 -9.52
C CYS A 437 -11.77 -55.17 -8.60
N GLU A 438 -12.04 -53.93 -8.18
CA GLU A 438 -11.24 -53.21 -7.18
C GLU A 438 -11.22 -53.96 -5.85
N GLU A 439 -12.38 -54.38 -5.35
CA GLU A 439 -12.48 -55.13 -4.09
C GLU A 439 -11.90 -56.56 -4.21
N ILE A 440 -12.11 -57.26 -5.33
CA ILE A 440 -11.47 -58.55 -5.61
C ILE A 440 -9.95 -58.40 -5.61
N THR A 441 -9.43 -57.37 -6.29
CA THR A 441 -7.99 -57.08 -6.36
C THR A 441 -7.41 -56.80 -4.97
N LYS A 442 -8.13 -56.08 -4.09
CA LYS A 442 -7.70 -55.85 -2.70
C LYS A 442 -7.56 -57.16 -1.93
N LEU A 443 -8.58 -58.04 -2.01
CA LEU A 443 -8.56 -59.33 -1.32
C LEU A 443 -7.47 -60.26 -1.87
N LEU A 444 -7.29 -60.32 -3.20
CA LEU A 444 -6.21 -61.09 -3.83
C LEU A 444 -4.83 -60.54 -3.43
N SER A 445 -4.66 -59.23 -3.37
CA SER A 445 -3.42 -58.58 -2.95
C SER A 445 -3.08 -58.87 -1.50
N ALA A 446 -4.07 -58.88 -0.59
CA ALA A 446 -3.86 -59.24 0.81
C ALA A 446 -3.37 -60.69 0.98
N HIS A 447 -3.93 -61.62 0.22
CA HIS A 447 -3.44 -63.01 0.18
C HIS A 447 -2.04 -63.12 -0.40
N TYR A 448 -1.76 -62.40 -1.48
CA TYR A 448 -0.45 -62.35 -2.14
C TYR A 448 0.66 -61.86 -1.21
N GLU A 449 0.43 -60.78 -0.47
CA GLU A 449 1.39 -60.26 0.51
C GLU A 449 1.61 -61.25 1.67
N THR A 450 0.56 -61.95 2.12
CA THR A 450 0.70 -63.02 3.12
C THR A 450 1.55 -64.19 2.61
N ILE A 451 1.49 -64.52 1.32
CA ILE A 451 2.32 -65.55 0.70
C ILE A 451 3.79 -65.12 0.68
N LYS A 452 4.07 -63.87 0.31
CA LYS A 452 5.43 -63.31 0.32
C LYS A 452 6.06 -63.29 1.70
N LEU A 453 5.32 -62.86 2.73
CA LEU A 453 5.83 -62.78 4.09
C LEU A 453 6.22 -64.16 4.66
N LYS A 454 5.45 -65.22 4.35
CA LYS A 454 5.80 -66.59 4.75
C LYS A 454 7.09 -67.11 4.10
N LYS A 455 7.45 -66.62 2.92
CA LYS A 455 8.68 -66.97 2.19
C LYS A 455 9.93 -66.28 2.76
N GLN A 456 9.76 -65.18 3.51
CA GLN A 456 10.86 -64.47 4.19
C GLN A 456 11.10 -64.97 5.62
N SER A 457 10.21 -65.82 6.14
CA SER A 457 10.22 -66.35 7.52
C SER A 457 10.67 -67.82 7.61
N VAL A 458 10.98 -68.42 6.46
CA VAL A 458 11.56 -69.75 6.24
C VAL A 458 12.87 -69.54 5.49
#